data_AF-A0A9E0WIV0-F1
#
_entry.id   AF-A0A9E0WIV0-F1
#
_cell.length_a   1.000
_cell.length_b   1.000
_cell.length_c   1.000
_cell.angle_alpha   90.00
_cell.angle_beta   90.00
_cell.angle_gamma   90.00
#
_symmetry.space_group_name_H-M   'P 1'
#
loop_
_entity.id
_entity.type
_entity.pdbx_description
1 polymer ?
#
loop_
_entity_poly.entity_id
_entity_poly.type
_entity_poly.pdbx_seq_one_letter_code
_entity_poly.pdbx_strand_id
1 'polypeptide(L)' 'MAAHQRLDMRQGQSLVMTPQLQQAIKLLQLSNIELAEFVAEEIE' A
#
# COMPACT_ATOMS: atom_id res chain seq x y z
N MET A 1 43.48 0.27 -3.31
CA MET A 1 42.68 1.33 -2.66
C MET A 1 41.49 1.60 -3.57
N ALA A 2 40.35 0.99 -3.26
CA ALA A 2 39.19 1.65 -2.64
C ALA A 2 38.36 2.39 -3.72
N ALA A 3 37.14 1.98 -4.07
CA ALA A 3 36.11 1.43 -3.22
C ALA A 3 35.42 0.25 -3.91
N HIS A 4 35.41 -0.87 -3.20
CA HIS A 4 34.41 -1.91 -3.33
C HIS A 4 33.06 -1.22 -3.04
N GLN A 5 32.40 -0.70 -4.09
CA GLN A 5 31.00 -0.31 -4.00
C GLN A 5 30.25 -1.60 -3.71
N ARG A 6 30.17 -1.93 -2.42
CA ARG A 6 29.14 -2.80 -1.88
C ARG A 6 27.83 -2.11 -2.22
N LEU A 7 27.34 -2.41 -3.41
CA LEU A 7 25.93 -2.50 -3.68
C LEU A 7 25.42 -3.55 -2.70
N ASP A 8 25.17 -3.12 -1.45
CA ASP A 8 24.27 -3.79 -0.53
C ASP A 8 22.87 -3.64 -1.13
N MET A 9 22.65 -4.24 -2.30
CA MET A 9 21.33 -4.56 -2.81
C MET A 9 20.80 -5.58 -1.82
N ARG A 10 20.18 -5.06 -0.76
CA ARG A 10 19.33 -5.84 0.13
C ARG A 10 18.23 -6.40 -0.75
N GLN A 11 18.44 -7.59 -1.33
CA GLN A 11 17.45 -8.46 -1.94
C GLN A 11 16.50 -8.98 -0.86
N GLY A 12 15.94 -8.08 -0.06
CA GLY A 12 14.73 -8.34 0.68
C GLY A 12 13.64 -7.69 -0.13
N GLN A 13 12.79 -8.49 -0.77
CA GLN A 13 11.45 -8.03 -1.10
C GLN A 13 10.76 -7.80 0.25
N SER A 14 11.04 -6.67 0.89
CA SER A 14 10.33 -6.28 2.09
C SER A 14 8.89 -6.09 1.65
N LEU A 15 8.01 -6.96 2.14
CA LEU A 15 6.58 -6.77 2.06
C LEU A 15 6.27 -5.53 2.90
N VAL A 16 6.46 -4.35 2.31
CA VAL A 16 6.08 -3.08 2.91
C VAL A 16 4.59 -2.93 2.66
N MET A 17 3.83 -2.67 3.72
CA MET A 17 2.43 -2.26 3.59
C MET A 17 2.40 -0.99 2.75
N THR A 18 1.83 -1.07 1.54
CA THR A 18 1.65 0.12 0.71
C THR A 18 0.42 0.89 1.18
N PRO A 19 0.38 2.22 1.01
CA PRO A 19 -0.82 3.00 1.32
C PRO A 19 -2.06 2.46 0.61
N GLN A 20 -1.91 1.97 -0.62
CA GLN A 20 -2.99 1.38 -1.41
C GLN A 20 -3.48 0.05 -0.81
N LEU A 21 -2.57 -0.80 -0.32
CA LEU A 21 -2.95 -2.05 0.35
C LEU A 21 -3.70 -1.76 1.65
N GLN A 22 -3.24 -0.80 2.44
CA GLN A 22 -3.93 -0.40 3.67
C GLN A 22 -5.31 0.20 3.37
N GLN A 23 -5.44 1.00 2.32
CA GLN A 23 -6.72 1.54 1.87
C GLN A 23 -7.66 0.42 1.42
N ALA A 24 -7.18 -0.52 0.61
CA ALA A 24 -7.97 -1.67 0.17
C ALA A 24 -8.47 -2.51 1.36
N ILE A 25 -7.62 -2.75 2.36
CA ILE A 25 -8.03 -3.47 3.58
C ILE A 25 -9.16 -2.74 4.31
N LYS A 26 -9.10 -1.41 4.43
CA LYS A 26 -10.19 -0.62 5.04
C LYS A 26 -11.49 -0.75 4.26
N LEU A 27 -11.44 -0.68 2.92
CA LEU A 27 -12.63 -0.81 2.07
C LEU A 27 -13.29 -2.19 2.21
N LEU A 28 -12.49 -3.26 2.36
CA LEU A 28 -13.00 -4.61 2.59
C LEU A 28 -13.69 -4.80 3.96
N GLN A 29 -13.46 -3.90 4.90
CA GLN A 29 -14.09 -3.93 6.23
C GLN A 29 -15.44 -3.20 6.28
N LEU A 30 -15.77 -2.41 5.26
CA LEU A 30 -17.03 -1.69 5.18
C LEU A 30 -18.19 -2.62 4.82
N SER A 31 -19.39 -2.31 5.33
CA SER A 31 -20.62 -2.90 4.82
C SER A 31 -20.93 -2.38 3.41
N ASN A 32 -21.80 -3.07 2.68
CA ASN A 32 -22.16 -2.66 1.31
C ASN A 32 -22.77 -1.25 1.24
N ILE A 33 -23.47 -0.80 2.29
CA ILE A 33 -24.08 0.54 2.35
C ILE A 33 -22.97 1.59 2.51
N GLU A 34 -22.08 1.41 3.49
CA GLU A 34 -20.96 2.32 3.76
C GLU A 34 -19.99 2.40 2.57
N LEU A 35 -19.74 1.28 1.88
CA LEU A 35 -18.89 1.25 0.70
C LEU A 35 -19.52 2.06 -0.46
N ALA A 36 -20.84 1.99 -0.64
CA ALA A 36 -21.53 2.73 -1.68
C ALA A 36 -21.52 4.24 -1.41
N GLU A 37 -21.70 4.65 -0.14
CA GLU A 37 -21.57 6.06 0.28
C GLU A 37 -20.14 6.57 0.08
N PHE A 38 -19.13 5.82 0.54
CA PHE A 38 -17.72 6.17 0.34
C PHE A 38 -17.37 6.37 -1.14
N VAL A 39 -17.81 5.47 -2.02
CA VAL A 39 -17.55 5.59 -3.47
C VAL A 39 -18.29 6.78 -4.07
N ALA A 40 -19.48 7.12 -3.58
CA ALA A 40 -20.22 8.28 -4.06
C ALA A 40 -19.52 9.60 -3.68
N GLU A 41 -19.02 9.70 -2.44
CA GLU A 41 -18.26 10.88 -1.97
C GLU A 41 -16.97 11.10 -2.76
N GLU A 42 -16.28 10.03 -3.20
CA GLU A 42 -15.05 10.15 -4.00
C GLU A 42 -15.29 10.56 -5.47
N ILE A 43 -16.55 10.54 -5.94
CA ILE A 43 -16.93 10.94 -7.31
C ILE A 43 -17.45 12.39 -7.38
N GLU A 44 -17.79 12.99 -6.24
CA GLU A 44 -18.20 14.39 -6.10
C GLU A 44 -16.99 15.35 -6.04
#